data_AF-A0A935S407-F1
#
_entry.id   AF-A0A935S407-F1
#
_cell.length_a   1.000
_cell.length_b   1.000
_cell.length_c   1.000
_cell.angle_alpha   90.00
_cell.angle_beta   90.00
_cell.angle_gamma   90.00
#
_symmetry.space_group_name_H-M   'P 1'
#
loop_
_entity.id
_entity.type
_entity.pdbx_description
1 polymer ?
#
loop_
_entity_poly.entity_id
_entity_poly.type
_entity_poly.pdbx_seq_one_letter_code
_entity_poly.pdbx_strand_id
1 'polypeptide(L)'
;MESSWKAPLQVNVNNKQETFYVQGKIDRIDDFGGKIRVIDYKNSVKDSDKFTFTNFETVFEDINYNKQLQLFIYVWLVYKNKPEYLKQLQPGIIPFKKFLKKPKQIVGADKQDLEFSTDLMSDMEGHLSSFVGRIVDVSKPFGQTDDLKICEFCDYKGICNR
;
A
#
# COMPACT_ATOMS: atom_id res chain seq x y z
N MET A 1 10.32 -1.70 16.74
CA MET A 1 10.61 -3.11 16.38
C MET A 1 9.46 -3.61 15.50
N GLU A 2 9.64 -4.69 14.75
CA GLU A 2 8.63 -5.23 13.81
C GLU A 2 7.33 -5.57 14.55
N SER A 3 6.19 -5.24 13.94
CA SER A 3 4.88 -5.39 14.58
C SER A 3 3.78 -5.76 13.59
N SER A 4 2.85 -6.60 14.03
CA SER A 4 1.66 -6.96 13.26
C SER A 4 0.51 -6.01 13.57
N TRP A 5 -0.12 -5.50 12.52
CA TRP A 5 -1.24 -4.58 12.59
C TRP A 5 -2.41 -5.18 11.83
N LYS A 6 -3.61 -5.03 12.38
CA LYS A 6 -4.84 -5.56 11.80
C LYS A 6 -5.95 -4.53 11.98
N ALA A 7 -6.81 -4.39 10.97
CA ALA A 7 -7.99 -3.55 11.08
C ALA A 7 -9.14 -4.13 10.23
N PRO A 8 -10.40 -3.94 10.66
CA PRO A 8 -11.56 -4.33 9.87
C PRO A 8 -11.73 -3.36 8.68
N LEU A 9 -12.18 -3.91 7.56
CA LEU A 9 -12.53 -3.21 6.32
C LEU A 9 -13.94 -3.66 5.94
N GLN A 10 -14.86 -2.71 5.77
CA GLN A 10 -16.19 -3.01 5.25
C GLN A 10 -16.15 -3.07 3.73
N VAL A 11 -16.64 -4.15 3.15
CA VAL A 11 -16.62 -4.40 1.70
C VAL A 11 -18.02 -4.78 1.24
N ASN A 12 -18.47 -4.18 0.15
CA ASN A 12 -19.72 -4.56 -0.49
C ASN A 12 -19.47 -5.74 -1.44
N VAL A 13 -20.03 -6.90 -1.12
CA VAL A 13 -19.97 -8.13 -1.92
C VAL A 13 -21.38 -8.53 -2.29
N ASN A 14 -21.71 -8.56 -3.59
CA ASN A 14 -23.05 -8.93 -4.08
C ASN A 14 -24.21 -8.17 -3.38
N ASN A 15 -24.10 -6.85 -3.25
CA ASN A 15 -25.05 -5.97 -2.55
C ASN A 15 -25.21 -6.24 -1.04
N LYS A 16 -24.30 -7.00 -0.44
CA LYS A 16 -24.24 -7.23 1.01
C LYS A 16 -22.95 -6.64 1.58
N GLN A 17 -23.06 -5.97 2.72
CA GLN A 17 -21.89 -5.48 3.44
C GLN A 17 -21.27 -6.64 4.26
N GLU A 18 -20.01 -6.93 3.98
CA GLU A 18 -19.22 -7.97 4.64
C GLU A 18 -17.99 -7.36 5.28
N THR A 19 -17.57 -7.91 6.43
CA THR A 19 -16.36 -7.45 7.12
C THR A 19 -15.17 -8.33 6.74
N PHE A 20 -14.17 -7.70 6.13
CA PHE A 20 -12.85 -8.28 5.90
C PHE A 20 -11.86 -7.75 6.92
N TYR A 21 -10.76 -8.46 7.12
CA TYR A 21 -9.66 -7.96 7.93
C TYR A 21 -8.42 -7.82 7.08
N VAL A 22 -7.89 -6.60 7.03
CA VAL A 22 -6.59 -6.32 6.43
C VAL A 22 -5.56 -6.45 7.53
N GLN A 23 -4.50 -7.20 7.24
CA GLN A 23 -3.39 -7.42 8.16
C GLN A 23 -2.07 -7.14 7.45
N GLY A 24 -1.16 -6.48 8.13
CA GLY A 24 0.18 -6.18 7.65
C GLY A 24 1.20 -6.35 8.76
N LYS A 25 2.45 -6.63 8.36
CA LYS A 25 3.59 -6.67 9.28
C LYS A 25 4.52 -5.53 8.89
N ILE A 26 4.66 -4.57 9.78
CA ILE A 26 5.45 -3.35 9.55
C ILE A 26 6.82 -3.59 10.19
N ASP A 27 7.90 -3.51 9.40
CA ASP A 27 9.27 -3.80 9.87
C ASP A 27 9.69 -2.91 11.04
N ARG A 28 9.30 -1.63 11.01
CA ARG A 28 9.59 -0.69 12.09
C ARG A 28 8.56 0.43 12.18
N ILE A 29 8.06 0.62 13.40
CA ILE A 29 7.38 1.84 13.83
C ILE A 29 8.11 2.42 15.03
N ASP A 30 8.40 3.72 15.01
CA ASP A 30 9.02 4.43 16.11
C ASP A 30 8.84 5.95 16.06
N ASP A 31 8.88 6.61 17.22
CA ASP A 31 8.92 8.06 17.34
C ASP A 31 10.36 8.56 17.12
N PHE A 32 10.50 9.52 16.21
CA PHE A 32 11.73 10.25 16.01
C PHE A 32 11.45 11.76 15.94
N GLY A 33 11.57 12.44 17.08
CA GLY A 33 11.40 13.89 17.17
C GLY A 33 9.95 14.34 16.94
N GLY A 34 8.97 13.58 17.44
CA GLY A 34 7.55 13.88 17.28
C GLY A 34 6.98 13.48 15.91
N LYS A 35 7.75 12.71 15.13
CA LYS A 35 7.31 12.08 13.89
C LYS A 35 7.26 10.57 14.08
N ILE A 36 6.12 9.98 13.74
CA ILE A 36 5.92 8.53 13.81
C ILE A 36 6.35 7.92 12.49
N ARG A 37 7.56 7.36 12.47
CA ARG A 37 8.10 6.73 11.25
C ARG A 37 7.48 5.36 11.07
N VAL A 38 7.06 5.06 9.85
CA VAL A 38 6.57 3.74 9.45
C VAL A 38 7.48 3.23 8.33
N ILE A 39 8.43 2.39 8.70
CA ILE A 39 9.55 2.00 7.84
C ILE A 39 9.42 0.55 7.40
N ASP A 40 9.71 0.35 6.12
CA ASP A 40 9.80 -0.94 5.45
C ASP A 40 11.17 -1.02 4.75
N TYR A 41 11.89 -2.11 4.99
CA TYR A 41 13.23 -2.30 4.46
C TYR A 41 13.18 -3.18 3.20
N LYS A 42 13.75 -2.70 2.09
CA LYS A 42 13.68 -3.42 0.80
C LYS A 42 15.05 -3.61 0.18
N ASN A 43 15.30 -4.82 -0.33
CA ASN A 43 16.52 -5.10 -1.08
C ASN A 43 16.52 -4.48 -2.48
N SER A 44 15.34 -4.33 -3.08
CA SER A 44 15.18 -3.79 -4.43
C SER A 44 14.19 -2.64 -4.41
N VAL A 45 14.68 -1.45 -4.72
CA VAL A 45 13.89 -0.31 -5.17
C VAL A 45 14.38 0.01 -6.57
N LYS A 46 13.48 -0.12 -7.55
CA LYS A 46 13.73 0.10 -8.97
C LYS A 46 13.59 1.59 -9.29
N ASP A 47 14.24 2.06 -10.34
CA ASP A 47 14.08 3.45 -10.80
C ASP A 47 12.67 3.73 -11.34
N SER A 48 11.95 2.69 -11.76
CA SER A 48 10.56 2.80 -12.19
C SER A 48 9.59 2.99 -11.01
N ASP A 49 9.98 2.65 -9.78
CA ASP A 49 9.11 2.75 -8.60
C ASP A 49 8.70 4.21 -8.35
N LYS A 50 7.40 4.44 -8.17
CA LYS A 50 6.82 5.76 -8.00
C LYS A 50 6.47 6.02 -6.54
N PHE A 51 6.81 7.23 -6.08
CA PHE A 51 6.56 7.70 -4.71
C PHE A 51 5.88 9.08 -4.67
N THR A 52 5.66 9.72 -5.83
CA THR A 52 4.85 10.93 -5.92
C THR A 52 3.39 10.53 -6.05
N PHE A 53 2.58 10.92 -5.06
CA PHE A 53 1.15 10.66 -5.04
C PHE A 53 0.43 11.61 -6.00
N THR A 54 -0.50 11.06 -6.78
CA THR A 54 -1.36 11.79 -7.72
C THR A 54 -2.82 11.59 -7.36
N ASN A 55 -3.28 10.34 -7.35
CA ASN A 55 -4.62 9.91 -6.96
C ASN A 55 -4.59 8.41 -6.62
N PHE A 56 -5.64 7.89 -5.98
CA PHE A 56 -5.67 6.48 -5.58
C PHE A 56 -5.95 5.54 -6.74
N GLU A 57 -6.65 5.96 -7.79
CA GLU A 57 -6.88 5.15 -8.99
C GLU A 57 -5.54 4.67 -9.57
N THR A 58 -4.60 5.59 -9.76
CA THR A 58 -3.24 5.27 -10.25
C THR A 58 -2.49 4.34 -9.30
N VAL A 59 -2.60 4.59 -7.99
CA VAL A 59 -1.89 3.81 -6.96
C VAL A 59 -2.34 2.34 -6.92
N PHE A 60 -3.62 2.09 -7.17
CA PHE A 60 -4.19 0.74 -7.17
C PHE A 60 -4.10 0.02 -8.52
N GLU A 61 -3.85 0.73 -9.61
CA GLU A 61 -3.83 0.16 -10.97
C GLU A 61 -2.43 0.01 -11.57
N ASP A 62 -1.51 0.96 -11.35
CA ASP A 62 -0.15 0.91 -11.91
C ASP A 62 0.81 0.14 -11.00
N ILE A 63 1.39 -0.95 -11.53
CA ILE A 63 2.35 -1.81 -10.82
C ILE A 63 3.58 -1.06 -10.27
N ASN A 64 3.97 0.06 -10.90
CA ASN A 64 5.08 0.88 -10.44
C ASN A 64 4.79 1.62 -9.13
N TYR A 65 3.52 1.67 -8.71
CA TYR A 65 3.06 2.28 -7.46
C TYR A 65 2.89 1.26 -6.33
N ASN A 66 3.19 -0.03 -6.55
CA ASN A 66 2.97 -1.09 -5.56
C ASN A 66 3.60 -0.83 -4.17
N LYS A 67 4.77 -0.18 -4.14
CA LYS A 67 5.45 0.24 -2.91
C LYS A 67 4.76 1.41 -2.23
N GLN A 68 4.26 2.37 -3.01
CA GLN A 68 3.47 3.47 -2.48
C GLN A 68 2.12 2.95 -1.92
N LEU A 69 1.48 2.02 -2.62
CA LEU A 69 0.28 1.33 -2.14
C LEU A 69 0.54 0.60 -0.81
N GLN A 70 1.64 -0.17 -0.73
CA GLN A 70 2.06 -0.82 0.53
C GLN A 70 2.21 0.18 1.68
N LEU A 71 2.88 1.32 1.43
CA LEU A 71 3.04 2.37 2.43
C LEU A 71 1.69 3.00 2.84
N PHE A 72 0.78 3.25 1.91
CA PHE A 72 -0.57 3.72 2.24
C PHE A 72 -1.33 2.71 3.10
N ILE A 73 -1.26 1.42 2.78
CA ILE A 73 -1.88 0.36 3.59
C ILE A 73 -1.32 0.37 5.02
N TYR A 74 -0.01 0.58 5.19
CA TYR A 74 0.59 0.70 6.51
C TYR A 74 0.12 1.95 7.27
N VAL A 75 0.06 3.10 6.60
CA VAL A 75 -0.51 4.33 7.20
C VAL A 75 -1.95 4.09 7.65
N TRP A 76 -2.78 3.50 6.79
CA TRP A 76 -4.17 3.19 7.11
C TRP A 76 -4.26 2.23 8.30
N LEU A 77 -3.48 1.14 8.32
CA LEU A 77 -3.45 0.19 9.45
C LEU A 77 -3.07 0.88 10.77
N VAL A 78 -2.07 1.76 10.74
CA VAL A 78 -1.68 2.52 11.93
C VAL A 78 -2.79 3.48 12.33
N TYR A 79 -3.38 4.22 11.40
CA TYR A 79 -4.49 5.14 11.65
C TYR A 79 -5.70 4.43 12.29
N LYS A 80 -6.10 3.26 11.80
CA LYS A 80 -7.25 2.51 12.36
C LYS A 80 -7.02 2.02 13.79
N ASN A 81 -5.77 1.88 14.21
CA ASN A 81 -5.40 1.39 15.55
C ASN A 81 -4.94 2.53 16.49
N LYS A 82 -4.39 3.61 15.93
CA LYS A 82 -3.76 4.76 16.60
C LYS A 82 -4.10 6.06 15.86
N PRO A 83 -5.39 6.48 15.83
CA PRO A 83 -5.82 7.65 15.07
C PRO A 83 -5.10 8.94 15.48
N GLU A 84 -4.65 9.04 16.73
CA GLU A 84 -3.88 10.15 17.28
C GLU A 84 -2.54 10.38 16.57
N TYR A 85 -1.98 9.36 15.89
CA TYR A 85 -0.71 9.46 15.19
C TYR A 85 -0.82 10.03 13.79
N LEU A 86 -2.02 10.13 13.21
CA LEU A 86 -2.25 10.39 11.79
C LEU A 86 -1.40 11.54 11.23
N LYS A 87 -1.41 12.69 11.93
CA LYS A 87 -0.69 13.91 11.51
C LYS A 87 0.83 13.84 11.66
N GLN A 88 1.33 12.84 12.37
CA GLN A 88 2.76 12.63 12.64
C GLN A 88 3.36 11.53 11.76
N LEU A 89 2.53 10.77 11.03
CA LEU A 89 2.98 9.61 10.25
C LEU A 89 3.92 10.03 9.12
N GLN A 90 5.05 9.32 9.04
CA GLN A 90 6.03 9.44 7.97
C GLN A 90 6.37 8.05 7.45
N PRO A 91 5.58 7.52 6.50
CA PRO A 91 5.87 6.23 5.88
C PRO A 91 7.07 6.35 4.93
N GLY A 92 7.91 5.33 4.90
CA GLY A 92 9.01 5.31 3.94
C GLY A 92 9.70 3.97 3.78
N ILE A 93 10.34 3.80 2.64
CA ILE A 93 11.15 2.63 2.33
C ILE A 93 12.62 2.95 2.48
N ILE A 94 13.36 2.08 3.16
CA ILE A 94 14.83 2.14 3.23
C ILE A 94 15.42 1.02 2.37
N PRO A 95 16.10 1.35 1.25
CA PRO A 95 16.78 0.35 0.44
C PRO A 95 18.04 -0.18 1.13
N PHE A 96 18.24 -1.49 1.19
CA PHE A 96 19.48 -2.07 1.76
C PHE A 96 20.71 -1.81 0.88
N LYS A 97 20.55 -1.84 -0.44
CA LYS A 97 21.67 -1.74 -1.39
C LYS A 97 22.13 -0.31 -1.66
N LYS A 98 21.41 0.70 -1.17
CA LYS A 98 21.70 2.11 -1.44
C LYS A 98 21.53 2.93 -0.18
N PHE A 99 22.64 3.47 0.32
CA PHE A 99 22.60 4.45 1.40
C PHE A 99 21.94 5.73 0.91
N LEU A 100 20.74 6.00 1.43
CA LEU A 100 20.02 7.25 1.20
C LEU A 100 20.12 8.11 2.46
N LYS A 101 20.23 9.42 2.28
CA LYS A 101 20.17 10.39 3.38
C LYS A 101 18.80 10.39 4.08
N LYS A 102 17.76 10.04 3.34
CA LYS A 102 16.37 9.93 3.81
C LYS A 102 15.70 8.70 3.19
N PRO A 103 14.71 8.08 3.86
CA PRO A 103 13.88 7.05 3.26
C PRO A 103 13.19 7.54 1.97
N LYS A 104 12.78 6.62 1.11
CA LYS A 104 11.86 6.90 0.00
C LYS A 104 10.46 7.04 0.57
N GLN A 105 9.99 8.28 0.72
CA GLN A 105 8.70 8.61 1.34
C GLN A 105 7.65 8.94 0.29
N ILE A 106 6.37 8.89 0.69
CA ILE A 106 5.26 9.38 -0.13
C ILE A 106 5.34 10.92 -0.16
N VAL A 107 5.39 11.49 -1.36
CA VAL A 107 5.44 12.94 -1.56
C VAL A 107 4.27 13.43 -2.40
N GLY A 108 3.84 14.67 -2.18
CA GLY A 108 2.89 15.36 -3.04
C GLY A 108 3.48 15.76 -4.40
N ALA A 109 2.64 16.33 -5.27
CA ALA A 109 3.06 16.82 -6.59
C ALA A 109 4.13 17.92 -6.50
N ASP A 110 4.10 18.72 -5.43
CA ASP A 110 5.07 19.74 -5.04
C ASP A 110 6.41 19.18 -4.51
N LYS A 111 6.53 17.84 -4.46
CA LYS A 111 7.70 17.10 -3.94
C LYS A 111 7.95 17.27 -2.45
N GLN A 112 6.97 17.78 -1.69
CA GLN A 112 7.00 17.80 -0.24
C GLN A 112 6.42 16.51 0.33
N ASP A 113 6.74 16.20 1.59
CA ASP A 113 6.13 15.08 2.31
C ASP A 113 4.60 15.21 2.28
N LEU A 114 3.91 14.11 1.92
CA LEU A 114 2.44 14.13 1.89
C LEU A 114 1.88 14.23 3.31
N GLU A 115 0.99 15.19 3.54
CA GLU A 115 0.25 15.28 4.81
C GLU A 115 -0.95 14.32 4.82
N PHE A 116 -1.06 13.50 5.85
CA PHE A 116 -2.18 12.57 6.00
C PHE A 116 -3.37 13.25 6.70
N SER A 117 -4.56 13.10 6.15
CA SER A 117 -5.83 13.59 6.71
C SER A 117 -6.84 12.47 6.85
N THR A 118 -7.87 12.70 7.65
CA THR A 118 -8.99 11.74 7.79
C THR A 118 -9.68 11.52 6.44
N ASP A 119 -9.82 12.58 5.64
CA ASP A 119 -10.45 12.51 4.32
C ASP A 119 -9.62 11.68 3.35
N LEU A 120 -8.29 11.86 3.34
CA LEU A 120 -7.38 11.06 2.53
C LEU A 120 -7.42 9.57 2.94
N MET A 121 -7.54 9.29 4.26
CA MET A 121 -7.68 7.91 4.75
C MET A 121 -9.04 7.31 4.42
N SER A 122 -10.10 8.12 4.40
CA SER A 122 -11.43 7.68 3.97
C SER A 122 -11.45 7.35 2.48
N ASP A 123 -10.80 8.17 1.65
CA ASP A 123 -10.68 7.95 0.21
C ASP A 123 -9.86 6.68 -0.10
N MET A 124 -8.72 6.52 0.58
CA MET A 124 -7.92 5.29 0.55
C MET A 124 -8.76 4.06 0.95
N GLU A 125 -9.51 4.13 2.05
CA GLU A 125 -10.35 3.02 2.54
C GLU A 125 -11.43 2.65 1.52
N GLY A 126 -12.02 3.62 0.84
CA GLY A 126 -12.99 3.40 -0.24
C GLY A 126 -12.38 2.67 -1.44
N HIS A 127 -11.17 3.07 -1.86
CA HIS A 127 -10.43 2.38 -2.92
C HIS A 127 -10.01 0.97 -2.53
N LEU A 128 -9.54 0.78 -1.29
CA LEU A 128 -9.18 -0.53 -0.75
C LEU A 128 -10.39 -1.46 -0.66
N SER A 129 -11.53 -0.94 -0.18
CA SER A 129 -12.80 -1.67 -0.12
C SER A 129 -13.24 -2.12 -1.52
N SER A 130 -13.20 -1.20 -2.50
CA SER A 130 -13.54 -1.51 -3.89
C SER A 130 -12.59 -2.53 -4.51
N PHE A 131 -11.28 -2.43 -4.22
CA PHE A 131 -10.27 -3.38 -4.69
C PHE A 131 -10.51 -4.79 -4.13
N VAL A 132 -10.72 -4.92 -2.82
CA VAL A 132 -11.04 -6.22 -2.20
C VAL A 132 -12.35 -6.77 -2.73
N GLY A 133 -13.38 -5.92 -2.92
CA GLY A 133 -14.65 -6.30 -3.51
C GLY A 133 -14.49 -6.92 -4.90
N ARG A 134 -13.60 -6.39 -5.74
CA ARG A 134 -13.28 -6.97 -7.05
C ARG A 134 -12.59 -8.34 -6.95
N ILE A 135 -11.74 -8.56 -5.94
CA ILE A 135 -11.04 -9.83 -5.75
C ILE A 135 -12.02 -10.96 -5.39
N VAL A 136 -13.06 -10.64 -4.61
CA VAL A 136 -14.03 -11.64 -4.12
C VAL A 136 -15.30 -11.73 -4.96
N ASP A 137 -15.39 -10.95 -6.04
CA ASP A 137 -16.51 -10.96 -6.98
C ASP A 137 -16.48 -12.24 -7.84
N VAL A 138 -17.27 -13.24 -7.44
CA VAL A 138 -17.37 -14.54 -8.13
C VAL A 138 -17.94 -14.44 -9.55
N SER A 139 -18.56 -13.31 -9.93
CA SER A 139 -19.07 -13.10 -11.29
C SER A 139 -17.98 -12.72 -12.28
N LYS A 140 -16.81 -12.29 -11.80
CA LYS A 140 -15.67 -11.86 -12.61
C LYS A 140 -14.52 -12.86 -12.43
N PRO A 141 -14.28 -13.75 -13.40
CA PRO A 141 -13.15 -14.68 -13.29
C PRO A 141 -11.82 -13.90 -13.30
N PHE A 142 -10.82 -14.44 -12.61
CA PHE A 142 -9.46 -13.94 -12.73
C PHE A 142 -8.96 -14.14 -14.16
N GLY A 143 -8.39 -13.08 -14.74
CA GLY A 143 -7.76 -13.10 -16.05
C GLY A 143 -6.24 -13.14 -15.97
N GLN A 144 -5.59 -13.49 -17.08
CA GLN A 144 -4.15 -13.37 -17.23
C GLN A 144 -3.77 -11.87 -17.35
N THR A 145 -2.65 -11.47 -16.75
CA THR A 145 -2.10 -10.11 -16.92
C THR A 145 -1.62 -9.90 -18.35
N ASP A 146 -1.67 -8.68 -18.88
CA ASP A 146 -1.07 -8.35 -20.19
C ASP A 146 0.44 -8.06 -20.10
N ASP A 147 0.99 -7.89 -18.88
CA ASP A 147 2.42 -7.68 -18.68
C ASP A 147 3.20 -9.00 -18.81
N LEU A 148 3.74 -9.25 -20.01
CA LEU A 148 4.52 -10.44 -20.32
C LEU A 148 5.81 -10.56 -19.50
N LYS A 149 6.35 -9.48 -18.94
CA LYS A 149 7.54 -9.56 -18.08
C LYS A 149 7.23 -10.27 -16.76
N ILE A 150 6.01 -10.06 -16.24
CA ILE A 150 5.55 -10.79 -15.05
C ILE A 150 5.44 -12.30 -15.37
N CYS A 151 5.06 -12.65 -16.60
CA CYS A 151 4.96 -14.04 -17.03
C CYS A 151 6.32 -14.75 -17.18
N GLU A 152 7.43 -14.02 -17.31
CA GLU A 152 8.77 -14.61 -17.49
C GLU A 152 9.17 -15.51 -16.31
N PHE A 153 8.87 -15.05 -15.09
CA PHE A 153 9.19 -15.72 -13.82
C PHE A 153 7.95 -16.14 -13.04
N CYS A 154 6.81 -16.35 -13.71
CA CYS A 154 5.56 -16.73 -13.08
C CYS A 154 5.54 -18.22 -12.70
N ASP A 155 5.28 -18.53 -11.44
CA ASP A 155 5.18 -19.91 -10.92
C ASP A 155 4.09 -20.73 -11.63
N TYR A 156 3.06 -20.06 -12.14
CA TYR A 156 1.94 -20.69 -12.83
C TYR A 156 2.17 -20.88 -14.32
N LYS A 157 3.33 -20.52 -14.89
CA LYS A 157 3.60 -20.57 -16.35
C LYS A 157 3.26 -21.93 -16.98
N GLY A 158 3.51 -23.03 -16.27
CA GLY A 158 3.23 -24.39 -16.76
C GLY A 158 1.75 -24.77 -16.84
N ILE A 159 0.87 -24.07 -16.10
CA ILE A 159 -0.59 -24.30 -16.10
C ILE A 159 -1.39 -23.09 -16.62
N CYS A 160 -0.69 -22.00 -16.95
CA CYS A 160 -1.30 -20.74 -17.39
C CYS A 160 -2.00 -20.90 -18.75
N ASN A 161 -1.64 -21.93 -19.54
CA ASN A 161 -2.14 -22.16 -20.90
C ASN A 161 -2.07 -20.89 -21.77
N ARG A 162 -0.98 -20.12 -21.59
CA ARG A 162 -0.60 -18.99 -22.45
C ARG A 162 0.48 -19.40 -23.42
#